data_AF-A0A9W6F3R6-F1
#
_entry.id   AF-A0A9W6F3R6-F1
#
_cell.length_a   1.000
_cell.length_b   1.000
_cell.length_c   1.000
_cell.angle_alpha   90.00
_cell.angle_beta   90.00
_cell.angle_gamma   90.00
#
_symmetry.space_group_name_H-M   'P 1'
#
loop_
_entity.id
_entity.type
_entity.pdbx_description
1 polymer ?
#
loop_
_entity_poly.entity_id
_entity_poly.type
_entity_poly.pdbx_seq_one_letter_code
_entity_poly.pdbx_strand_id
1 'polypeptide(L)'
;MAAAEELEAPEAPEAPEAPARARYSPEEVLKQLSDIPEDQRTFSSSKLLQALNCQLDTLRAMKALQQKTEGVTMADINRIILLFLKNVYNLVSGLPGALMFDALEDVMGRSGILAPFINGMSKIDETVVLELGLPSNEALCDSYEELIRVAATAVICFYHYTNYPAHPAYFPSDDATLLFSTLALRSCQHRAAAEALAAQLAEAGLAEAAAAGGGGGGGGDGGGAGGGGGGDGGGSRSIISLGEIRWLMHYFRAQLSGLGGAVFLSLGETESHKQQLVAQQADFLGLIKAVPSNPAGYSYYVRTCLQFQQLAAAGLFAAKGGMVAEKHRAPFYAAQLAAQRAIALALNGGAGGAAAAGEVSAAAKAAAAAAAATTAAKAAAAEPPPPAPPAAPAAPPALVRVSELRSLVDAAREGLAAERSVLPEVYGDLLVLDPVDSKLLEERLGPMLAAAPVAEEGEGEGEVVEVLALTDVLYPTRPPAGLPRGAVAVAKP
;
A
#
# COMPACT_ATOMS: atom_id res chain seq x y z
N MET A 1 -46.12 33.10 41.01
CA MET A 1 -45.16 33.74 40.10
C MET A 1 -43.84 33.85 40.84
N ALA A 2 -42.92 32.91 40.59
CA ALA A 2 -41.55 32.98 41.07
C ALA A 2 -40.67 32.96 39.81
N ALA A 3 -39.81 33.97 39.67
CA ALA A 3 -38.90 34.11 38.55
C ALA A 3 -37.78 33.07 38.69
N ALA A 4 -37.55 32.28 37.65
CA ALA A 4 -36.40 31.40 37.56
C ALA A 4 -35.20 32.23 37.10
N GLU A 5 -34.18 32.35 37.95
CA GLU A 5 -32.85 32.83 37.58
C GLU A 5 -32.20 31.80 36.65
N GLU A 6 -31.99 32.18 35.39
CA GLU A 6 -31.09 31.49 34.47
C GLU A 6 -29.66 31.61 34.99
N LEU A 7 -29.14 30.51 35.52
CA LEU A 7 -27.72 30.34 35.81
C LEU A 7 -26.96 30.23 34.48
N GLU A 8 -26.32 31.33 34.07
CA GLU A 8 -25.32 31.33 33.00
C GLU A 8 -24.21 30.33 33.33
N ALA A 9 -24.07 29.32 32.47
CA ALA A 9 -22.98 28.37 32.57
C ALA A 9 -21.65 29.12 32.35
N PRO A 10 -20.62 28.89 33.18
CA PRO A 10 -19.34 29.57 33.04
C PRO A 10 -18.74 29.28 31.67
N GLU A 11 -18.37 30.33 30.93
CA GLU A 11 -17.62 30.23 29.68
C GLU A 11 -16.39 29.35 29.90
N ALA A 12 -16.33 28.24 29.15
CA ALA A 12 -15.15 27.40 29.15
C ALA A 12 -13.96 28.23 28.64
N PRO A 13 -12.80 28.21 29.31
CA PRO A 13 -11.64 28.98 28.90
C PRO A 13 -11.27 28.62 27.45
N GLU A 14 -11.09 29.63 26.61
CA GLU A 14 -10.62 29.45 25.24
C GLU A 14 -9.35 28.58 25.26
N ALA A 15 -9.38 27.47 24.53
CA ALA A 15 -8.22 26.61 24.40
C ALA A 15 -7.08 27.44 23.80
N PRO A 16 -5.86 27.36 24.37
CA PRO A 16 -4.73 28.14 23.85
C PRO A 16 -4.56 27.87 22.36
N GLU A 17 -4.46 28.93 21.56
CA GLU A 17 -4.21 28.83 20.11
C GLU A 17 -3.01 27.90 19.89
N ALA A 18 -3.25 26.77 19.22
CA ALA A 18 -2.19 25.83 18.88
C ALA A 18 -1.13 26.60 18.07
N PRO A 19 0.17 26.43 18.39
CA PRO A 19 1.22 27.13 17.66
C PRO A 19 1.05 26.86 16.16
N ALA A 20 1.06 27.93 15.36
CA ALA A 20 0.87 27.84 13.92
C ALA A 20 1.87 26.81 13.36
N ARG A 21 1.35 25.67 12.88
CA ARG A 21 2.18 24.60 12.31
C ARG A 21 3.06 25.22 11.22
N ALA A 22 4.38 25.07 11.37
CA ALA A 22 5.33 25.54 10.38
C ALA A 22 4.96 24.97 9.00
N ARG A 23 5.03 25.80 7.95
CA ARG A 23 4.71 25.36 6.59
C ARG A 23 5.73 24.28 6.17
N TYR A 24 5.23 23.20 5.60
CA TYR A 24 6.06 22.13 5.02
C TYR A 24 7.04 22.69 3.97
N SER A 25 8.34 22.41 4.12
CA SER A 25 9.37 22.63 3.11
C SER A 25 9.99 21.29 2.70
N PRO A 26 9.84 20.85 1.44
CA PRO A 26 10.49 19.64 0.93
C PRO A 26 12.02 19.64 1.12
N GLU A 27 12.67 20.79 0.98
CA GLU A 27 14.13 20.94 1.13
C GLU A 27 14.58 20.73 2.56
N GLU A 28 13.86 21.28 3.53
CA GLU A 28 14.15 21.08 4.95
C GLU A 28 13.97 19.61 5.35
N VAL A 29 12.90 18.98 4.87
CA VAL A 29 12.63 17.55 5.14
C VAL A 29 13.67 16.66 4.48
N LEU A 30 14.04 16.95 3.23
CA LEU A 30 15.11 16.25 2.55
C LEU A 30 16.43 16.37 3.30
N LYS A 31 16.74 17.58 3.80
CA LYS A 31 17.93 17.81 4.62
C LYS A 31 17.90 17.00 5.91
N GLN A 32 16.80 17.06 6.66
CA GLN A 32 16.64 16.28 7.90
C GLN A 32 16.83 14.78 7.66
N LEU A 33 16.24 14.22 6.60
CA LEU A 33 16.42 12.81 6.23
C LEU A 33 17.85 12.49 5.77
N SER A 34 18.50 13.43 5.08
CA SER A 34 19.89 13.26 4.61
C SER A 34 20.89 13.29 5.77
N ASP A 35 20.62 14.09 6.80
CA ASP A 35 21.45 14.24 7.99
C ASP A 35 21.45 12.98 8.88
N ILE A 36 20.46 12.07 8.72
CA ILE A 36 20.45 10.76 9.38
C ILE A 36 21.59 9.90 8.79
N PRO A 37 22.52 9.38 9.61
CA PRO A 37 23.57 8.47 9.15
C PRO A 37 23.00 7.25 8.42
N GLU A 38 23.63 6.81 7.33
CA GLU A 38 23.11 5.72 6.48
C GLU A 38 22.87 4.42 7.26
N ASP A 39 23.73 4.11 8.23
CA ASP A 39 23.61 2.96 9.11
C ASP A 39 22.52 3.10 10.19
N GLN A 40 21.94 4.28 10.36
CA GLN A 40 20.84 4.57 11.28
C GLN A 40 19.50 4.78 10.55
N ARG A 41 19.51 4.92 9.22
CA ARG A 41 18.28 5.07 8.46
C ARG A 41 17.43 3.80 8.55
N THR A 42 16.18 3.99 8.92
CA THR A 42 15.12 3.00 8.77
C THR A 42 14.76 2.81 7.29
N PHE A 43 14.00 1.77 7.00
CA PHE A 43 13.41 1.56 5.68
C PHE A 43 12.56 2.76 5.23
N SER A 44 11.68 3.27 6.11
CA SER A 44 10.80 4.39 5.77
C SER A 44 11.58 5.68 5.53
N SER A 45 12.54 6.05 6.39
CA SER A 45 13.40 7.22 6.15
C SER A 45 14.20 7.09 4.86
N SER A 46 14.75 5.92 4.57
CA SER A 46 15.47 5.65 3.32
C SER A 46 14.56 5.81 2.11
N LYS A 47 13.34 5.27 2.16
CA LYS A 47 12.37 5.37 1.06
C LYS A 47 11.86 6.79 0.85
N LEU A 48 11.57 7.54 1.91
CA LEU A 48 11.18 8.95 1.82
C LEU A 48 12.32 9.81 1.25
N LEU A 49 13.56 9.58 1.71
CA LEU A 49 14.73 10.26 1.17
C LEU A 49 14.88 10.00 -0.34
N GLN A 50 14.75 8.74 -0.77
CA GLN A 50 14.80 8.37 -2.19
C GLN A 50 13.64 9.02 -2.97
N ALA A 51 12.43 9.02 -2.41
CA ALA A 51 11.26 9.64 -3.03
C ALA A 51 11.46 11.14 -3.27
N LEU A 52 11.88 11.90 -2.24
CA LEU A 52 12.10 13.35 -2.36
C LEU A 52 13.23 13.68 -3.34
N ASN A 53 14.30 12.87 -3.38
CA ASN A 53 15.34 13.02 -4.39
C ASN A 53 14.80 12.77 -5.81
N CYS A 54 14.02 11.70 -6.02
CA CYS A 54 13.36 11.44 -7.30
C CYS A 54 12.39 12.56 -7.69
N GLN A 55 11.69 13.17 -6.74
CA GLN A 55 10.81 14.31 -6.98
C GLN A 55 11.61 15.52 -7.49
N LEU A 56 12.69 15.89 -6.81
CA LEU A 56 13.56 17.01 -7.22
C LEU A 56 14.19 16.75 -8.59
N ASP A 57 14.66 15.53 -8.84
CA ASP A 57 15.28 15.18 -10.11
C ASP A 57 14.25 15.15 -11.25
N THR A 58 13.00 14.72 -10.99
CA THR A 58 11.88 14.86 -11.93
C THR A 58 11.66 16.33 -12.29
N LEU A 59 11.52 17.20 -11.30
CA LEU A 59 11.28 18.63 -11.53
C LEU A 59 12.43 19.31 -12.29
N ARG A 60 13.68 18.98 -11.97
CA ARG A 60 14.87 19.47 -12.69
C ARG A 60 14.89 18.99 -14.13
N ALA A 61 14.60 17.70 -14.36
CA ALA A 61 14.56 17.13 -15.70
C ALA A 61 13.43 17.75 -16.54
N MET A 62 12.25 17.98 -15.97
CA MET A 62 11.15 18.69 -16.64
C MET A 62 11.52 20.13 -17.00
N LYS A 63 12.16 20.86 -16.08
CA LYS A 63 12.62 22.23 -16.36
C LYS A 63 13.68 22.25 -17.47
N ALA A 64 14.62 21.31 -17.45
CA ALA A 64 15.63 21.17 -18.50
C ALA A 64 14.97 20.86 -19.87
N LEU A 65 13.94 19.99 -19.88
CA LEU A 65 13.16 19.68 -21.06
C LEU A 65 12.48 20.92 -21.65
N GLN A 66 11.86 21.76 -20.81
CA GLN A 66 11.20 22.99 -21.23
C GLN A 66 12.16 24.04 -21.81
N GLN A 67 13.42 24.05 -21.33
CA GLN A 67 14.46 24.95 -21.83
C GLN A 67 15.09 24.46 -23.14
N LYS A 68 14.86 23.20 -23.51
CA LYS A 68 15.40 22.57 -24.71
C LYS A 68 14.51 22.93 -25.91
N THR A 69 14.88 23.98 -26.63
CA THR A 69 14.10 24.50 -27.78
C THR A 69 14.13 23.59 -29.00
N GLU A 70 15.17 22.77 -29.16
CA GLU A 70 15.31 21.80 -30.24
C GLU A 70 15.86 20.47 -29.71
N GLY A 71 15.43 19.35 -30.30
CA GLY A 71 16.01 18.04 -30.02
C GLY A 71 15.58 17.38 -28.71
N VAL A 72 14.36 17.65 -28.22
CA VAL A 72 13.76 16.81 -27.17
C VAL A 72 13.68 15.37 -27.68
N THR A 73 14.33 14.46 -26.98
CA THR A 73 14.39 13.04 -27.36
C THR A 73 13.40 12.23 -26.54
N MET A 74 13.05 11.04 -27.05
CA MET A 74 12.22 10.12 -26.29
C MET A 74 12.90 9.64 -25.01
N ALA A 75 14.23 9.54 -25.01
CA ALA A 75 15.01 9.20 -23.83
C ALA A 75 14.86 10.26 -22.71
N ASP A 76 14.80 11.55 -23.06
CA ASP A 76 14.58 12.63 -22.08
C ASP A 76 13.22 12.48 -21.39
N ILE A 77 12.17 12.18 -22.18
CA ILE A 77 10.79 11.94 -21.70
C ILE A 77 10.76 10.69 -20.81
N ASN A 78 11.33 9.58 -21.28
CA ASN A 78 11.32 8.31 -20.55
C ASN A 78 12.03 8.43 -19.19
N ARG A 79 13.11 9.19 -19.12
CA ARG A 79 13.81 9.46 -17.86
C ARG A 79 12.91 10.13 -16.84
N ILE A 80 12.17 11.17 -17.25
CA ILE A 80 11.23 11.87 -16.36
C ILE A 80 10.17 10.90 -15.83
N ILE A 81 9.63 10.05 -16.70
CA ILE A 81 8.60 9.05 -16.32
C ILE A 81 9.17 8.02 -15.34
N LEU A 82 10.39 7.52 -15.56
CA LEU A 82 11.04 6.56 -14.67
C LEU A 82 11.29 7.17 -13.28
N LEU A 83 11.75 8.41 -13.22
CA LEU A 83 11.95 9.15 -11.95
C LEU A 83 10.62 9.35 -11.21
N PHE A 84 9.56 9.74 -11.93
CA PHE A 84 8.22 9.89 -11.38
C PHE A 84 7.70 8.56 -10.81
N LEU A 85 7.74 7.47 -11.57
CA LEU A 85 7.31 6.16 -11.09
C LEU A 85 8.11 5.70 -9.88
N LYS A 86 9.44 5.92 -9.88
CA LYS A 86 10.29 5.58 -8.74
C LYS A 86 9.95 6.40 -7.49
N ASN A 87 9.68 7.69 -7.66
CA ASN A 87 9.18 8.55 -6.58
C ASN A 87 7.90 7.96 -5.97
N VAL A 88 6.89 7.67 -6.79
CA VAL A 88 5.60 7.12 -6.33
C VAL A 88 5.79 5.77 -5.61
N TYR A 89 6.58 4.86 -6.18
CA TYR A 89 6.91 3.59 -5.53
C TYR A 89 7.54 3.77 -4.16
N ASN A 90 8.52 4.67 -4.06
CA ASN A 90 9.23 4.93 -2.82
C ASN A 90 8.33 5.60 -1.77
N LEU A 91 7.46 6.54 -2.16
CA LEU A 91 6.48 7.16 -1.26
C LEU A 91 5.55 6.11 -0.66
N VAL A 92 4.90 5.32 -1.51
CA VAL A 92 3.92 4.31 -1.10
C VAL A 92 4.56 3.19 -0.28
N SER A 93 5.80 2.83 -0.61
CA SER A 93 6.55 1.82 0.13
C SER A 93 7.05 2.35 1.47
N GLY A 94 7.43 3.63 1.55
CA GLY A 94 7.99 4.20 2.78
C GLY A 94 6.94 4.39 3.87
N LEU A 95 5.79 4.95 3.52
CA LEU A 95 4.70 5.23 4.45
C LEU A 95 3.33 4.98 3.79
N PRO A 96 2.51 4.06 4.32
CA PRO A 96 1.11 3.91 3.90
C PRO A 96 0.37 5.24 4.13
N GLY A 97 -0.19 5.83 3.07
CA GLY A 97 -0.91 7.10 3.13
C GLY A 97 -0.13 8.33 2.64
N ALA A 98 1.16 8.18 2.29
CA ALA A 98 1.96 9.30 1.77
C ALA A 98 1.55 9.82 0.37
N LEU A 99 0.70 9.10 -0.37
CA LEU A 99 0.17 9.54 -1.67
C LEU A 99 -0.62 10.85 -1.63
N MET A 100 -1.04 11.29 -0.44
CA MET A 100 -1.79 12.54 -0.25
C MET A 100 -0.94 13.82 -0.37
N PHE A 101 0.39 13.71 -0.53
CA PHE A 101 1.30 14.85 -0.30
C PHE A 101 1.99 15.43 -1.54
N ASP A 102 1.84 14.84 -2.73
CA ASP A 102 2.58 15.31 -3.90
C ASP A 102 1.66 15.90 -4.98
N ALA A 103 2.07 17.04 -5.53
CA ALA A 103 1.44 17.70 -6.68
C ALA A 103 2.13 17.28 -8.00
N LEU A 104 3.10 16.38 -7.94
CA LEU A 104 3.85 15.93 -9.10
C LEU A 104 2.96 15.25 -10.14
N GLU A 105 1.89 14.57 -9.72
CA GLU A 105 0.88 13.98 -10.60
C GLU A 105 0.17 15.04 -11.45
N ASP A 106 -0.17 16.20 -10.86
CA ASP A 106 -0.77 17.31 -11.61
C ASP A 106 0.23 17.90 -12.62
N VAL A 107 1.48 18.08 -12.20
CA VAL A 107 2.56 18.55 -13.07
C VAL A 107 2.80 17.59 -14.24
N MET A 108 2.86 16.29 -13.96
CA MET A 108 3.02 15.25 -14.98
C MET A 108 1.84 15.22 -15.94
N GLY A 109 0.59 15.27 -15.44
CA GLY A 109 -0.61 15.22 -16.28
C GLY A 109 -0.77 16.43 -17.21
N ARG A 110 -0.23 17.60 -16.83
CA ARG A 110 -0.26 18.81 -17.67
C ARG A 110 0.89 18.91 -18.66
N SER A 111 1.96 18.16 -18.46
CA SER A 111 3.22 18.34 -19.19
C SER A 111 3.20 17.84 -20.64
N GLY A 112 2.22 17.03 -21.03
CA GLY A 112 2.17 16.34 -22.32
C GLY A 112 3.15 15.17 -22.46
N ILE A 113 3.96 14.88 -21.43
CA ILE A 113 4.97 13.80 -21.42
C ILE A 113 4.33 12.40 -21.57
N LEU A 114 3.06 12.28 -21.21
CA LEU A 114 2.30 11.03 -21.24
C LEU A 114 1.39 10.89 -22.47
N ALA A 115 1.54 11.75 -23.47
CA ALA A 115 0.89 11.55 -24.76
C ALA A 115 1.32 10.20 -25.37
N PRO A 116 0.42 9.46 -26.06
CA PRO A 116 -0.97 9.83 -26.38
C PRO A 116 -1.99 9.47 -25.29
N PHE A 117 -1.58 8.91 -24.15
CA PHE A 117 -2.49 8.39 -23.13
C PHE A 117 -3.14 9.48 -22.28
N ILE A 118 -2.43 10.58 -22.06
CA ILE A 118 -2.96 11.80 -21.45
C ILE A 118 -2.70 12.96 -22.39
N ASN A 119 -3.78 13.58 -22.87
CA ASN A 119 -3.73 14.74 -23.77
C ASN A 119 -3.68 16.08 -23.00
N GLY A 120 -3.91 16.03 -21.68
CA GLY A 120 -3.76 17.17 -20.78
C GLY A 120 -4.81 17.16 -19.66
N MET A 121 -4.85 18.26 -18.91
CA MET A 121 -5.93 18.57 -17.99
C MET A 121 -6.58 19.90 -18.38
N SER A 122 -7.90 19.92 -18.51
CA SER A 122 -8.69 21.10 -18.85
C SER A 122 -9.66 21.44 -17.73
N LYS A 123 -10.09 22.71 -17.67
CA LYS A 123 -11.09 23.19 -16.70
C LYS A 123 -12.41 23.42 -17.41
N ILE A 124 -13.44 22.68 -17.03
CA ILE A 124 -14.78 22.71 -17.64
C ILE A 124 -15.77 22.95 -16.50
N ASP A 125 -16.51 24.05 -16.56
CA ASP A 125 -17.48 24.45 -15.53
C ASP A 125 -16.90 24.36 -14.11
N GLU A 126 -15.72 24.97 -13.95
CA GLU A 126 -14.92 24.97 -12.73
C GLU A 126 -14.32 23.62 -12.28
N THR A 127 -14.69 22.52 -12.94
CA THR A 127 -14.18 21.18 -12.68
C THR A 127 -12.91 20.89 -13.48
N VAL A 128 -11.90 20.33 -12.83
CA VAL A 128 -10.66 19.89 -13.50
C VAL A 128 -10.89 18.49 -14.07
N VAL A 129 -10.72 18.35 -15.38
CA VAL A 129 -10.98 17.12 -16.14
C VAL A 129 -9.70 16.63 -16.79
N LEU A 130 -9.46 15.32 -16.72
CA LEU A 130 -8.34 14.64 -17.37
C LEU A 130 -8.74 14.17 -18.77
N GLU A 131 -7.99 14.59 -19.79
CA GLU A 131 -8.22 14.17 -21.18
C GLU A 131 -7.41 12.92 -21.48
N LEU A 132 -8.10 11.80 -21.69
CA LEU A 132 -7.50 10.48 -21.86
C LEU A 132 -7.49 10.04 -23.32
N GLY A 133 -6.39 9.40 -23.73
CA GLY A 133 -6.31 8.67 -25.00
C GLY A 133 -6.44 7.16 -24.80
N LEU A 134 -6.28 6.42 -25.89
CA LEU A 134 -6.36 4.96 -25.92
C LEU A 134 -4.98 4.34 -26.11
N PRO A 135 -4.74 3.14 -25.56
CA PRO A 135 -3.52 2.40 -25.83
C PRO A 135 -3.41 1.97 -27.29
N SER A 136 -2.17 1.83 -27.79
CA SER A 136 -1.89 1.37 -29.16
C SER A 136 -2.40 -0.06 -29.39
N ASN A 137 -2.36 -0.88 -28.34
CA ASN A 137 -2.71 -2.29 -28.34
C ASN A 137 -3.58 -2.59 -27.11
N GLU A 138 -4.68 -3.30 -27.32
CA GLU A 138 -5.65 -3.63 -26.26
C GLU A 138 -5.15 -4.73 -25.30
N ALA A 139 -4.10 -5.47 -25.67
CA ALA A 139 -3.66 -6.66 -24.95
C ALA A 139 -2.39 -6.48 -24.13
N LEU A 140 -1.34 -5.89 -24.72
CA LEU A 140 0.01 -5.77 -24.14
C LEU A 140 0.68 -4.47 -24.61
N CYS A 141 1.64 -3.97 -23.82
CA CYS A 141 2.57 -2.92 -24.25
C CYS A 141 3.63 -3.52 -25.16
N ASP A 142 3.89 -2.88 -26.30
CA ASP A 142 4.79 -3.36 -27.34
C ASP A 142 6.26 -2.93 -27.08
N SER A 143 6.48 -1.95 -26.19
CA SER A 143 7.83 -1.50 -25.78
C SER A 143 7.90 -1.06 -24.32
N TYR A 144 9.12 -0.85 -23.79
CA TYR A 144 9.28 -0.31 -22.44
C TYR A 144 8.80 1.13 -22.34
N GLU A 145 8.92 1.93 -23.40
CA GLU A 145 8.41 3.30 -23.42
C GLU A 145 6.90 3.32 -23.23
N GLU A 146 6.21 2.40 -23.92
CA GLU A 146 4.77 2.26 -23.78
C GLU A 146 4.42 1.78 -22.37
N LEU A 147 5.12 0.78 -21.85
CA LEU A 147 4.89 0.27 -20.49
C LEU A 147 5.00 1.39 -19.43
N ILE A 148 6.07 2.18 -19.44
CA ILE A 148 6.29 3.21 -18.42
C ILE A 148 5.26 4.34 -18.54
N ARG A 149 4.84 4.68 -19.77
CA ARG A 149 3.76 5.66 -19.99
C ARG A 149 2.41 5.16 -19.52
N VAL A 150 2.07 3.91 -19.83
CA VAL A 150 0.83 3.27 -19.37
C VAL A 150 0.82 3.19 -17.84
N ALA A 151 1.93 2.77 -17.22
CA ALA A 151 2.05 2.70 -15.78
C ALA A 151 1.89 4.09 -15.13
N ALA A 152 2.58 5.11 -15.65
CA ALA A 152 2.47 6.48 -15.13
C ALA A 152 1.07 7.07 -15.35
N THR A 153 0.44 6.75 -16.47
CA THR A 153 -0.96 7.14 -16.74
C THR A 153 -1.90 6.53 -15.71
N ALA A 154 -1.74 5.26 -15.36
CA ALA A 154 -2.54 4.62 -14.32
C ALA A 154 -2.42 5.36 -12.97
N VAL A 155 -1.21 5.80 -12.60
CA VAL A 155 -0.99 6.60 -11.37
C VAL A 155 -1.75 7.92 -11.42
N ILE A 156 -1.67 8.65 -12.53
CA ILE A 156 -2.32 9.96 -12.65
C ILE A 156 -3.84 9.83 -12.71
N CYS A 157 -4.36 8.81 -13.39
CA CYS A 157 -5.79 8.51 -13.37
C CYS A 157 -6.28 8.22 -11.95
N PHE A 158 -5.51 7.47 -11.16
CA PHE A 158 -5.85 7.19 -9.77
C PHE A 158 -5.81 8.45 -8.90
N TYR A 159 -4.77 9.27 -9.07
CA TYR A 159 -4.69 10.57 -8.41
C TYR A 159 -5.88 11.46 -8.78
N HIS A 160 -6.26 11.50 -10.06
CA HIS A 160 -7.38 12.31 -10.51
C HIS A 160 -8.70 11.84 -9.90
N TYR A 161 -8.96 10.52 -9.94
CA TYR A 161 -10.13 9.88 -9.33
C TYR A 161 -10.28 10.18 -7.83
N THR A 162 -9.17 10.20 -7.10
CA THR A 162 -9.19 10.41 -5.64
C THR A 162 -9.31 11.88 -5.24
N ASN A 163 -8.80 12.82 -6.05
CA ASN A 163 -8.66 14.23 -5.68
C ASN A 163 -9.65 15.20 -6.35
N TYR A 164 -10.20 14.85 -7.52
CA TYR A 164 -11.10 15.72 -8.28
C TYR A 164 -12.49 15.09 -8.44
N PRO A 165 -13.55 15.92 -8.50
CA PRO A 165 -14.89 15.42 -8.83
C PRO A 165 -14.94 14.95 -10.28
N ALA A 166 -15.70 13.89 -10.53
CA ALA A 166 -15.92 13.39 -11.89
C ALA A 166 -16.81 14.33 -12.69
N HIS A 167 -16.48 14.55 -13.97
CA HIS A 167 -17.30 15.31 -14.91
C HIS A 167 -18.11 14.35 -15.80
N PRO A 168 -19.45 14.51 -15.93
CA PRO A 168 -20.32 13.53 -16.61
C PRO A 168 -19.98 13.25 -18.09
N ALA A 169 -19.37 14.23 -18.78
CA ALA A 169 -19.06 14.13 -20.21
C ALA A 169 -17.75 13.39 -20.53
N TYR A 170 -16.98 12.95 -19.53
CA TYR A 170 -15.64 12.37 -19.74
C TYR A 170 -15.51 10.97 -19.18
N PHE A 171 -14.53 10.24 -19.71
CA PHE A 171 -14.26 8.86 -19.33
C PHE A 171 -13.90 8.76 -17.84
N PRO A 172 -14.50 7.83 -17.08
CA PRO A 172 -14.23 7.70 -15.65
C PRO A 172 -12.76 7.35 -15.38
N SER A 173 -12.11 8.10 -14.49
CA SER A 173 -10.69 7.92 -14.20
C SER A 173 -10.38 6.62 -13.43
N ASP A 174 -11.37 6.03 -12.76
CA ASP A 174 -11.29 4.68 -12.18
C ASP A 174 -11.20 3.60 -13.26
N ASP A 175 -12.08 3.63 -14.26
CA ASP A 175 -12.03 2.69 -15.39
C ASP A 175 -10.67 2.78 -16.11
N ALA A 176 -10.17 4.00 -16.29
CA ALA A 176 -8.85 4.23 -16.90
C ALA A 176 -7.72 3.68 -16.04
N THR A 177 -7.77 3.91 -14.73
CA THR A 177 -6.81 3.36 -13.77
C THR A 177 -6.79 1.84 -13.88
N LEU A 178 -7.97 1.18 -13.87
CA LEU A 178 -8.08 -0.27 -13.95
C LEU A 178 -7.56 -0.82 -15.28
N LEU A 179 -7.90 -0.16 -16.40
CA LEU A 179 -7.45 -0.53 -17.74
C LEU A 179 -5.92 -0.46 -17.83
N PHE A 180 -5.33 0.69 -17.54
CA PHE A 180 -3.89 0.91 -17.72
C PHE A 180 -3.05 0.08 -16.75
N SER A 181 -3.46 -0.03 -15.49
CA SER A 181 -2.78 -0.90 -14.53
C SER A 181 -2.85 -2.38 -14.92
N THR A 182 -3.98 -2.84 -15.47
CA THR A 182 -4.12 -4.22 -15.96
C THR A 182 -3.24 -4.47 -17.19
N LEU A 183 -3.20 -3.52 -18.13
CA LEU A 183 -2.35 -3.59 -19.32
C LEU A 183 -0.87 -3.66 -18.93
N ALA A 184 -0.42 -2.79 -18.03
CA ALA A 184 0.94 -2.80 -17.51
C ALA A 184 1.28 -4.12 -16.80
N LEU A 185 0.38 -4.64 -15.96
CA LEU A 185 0.58 -5.93 -15.28
C LEU A 185 0.70 -7.10 -16.25
N ARG A 186 -0.20 -7.20 -17.23
CA ARG A 186 -0.15 -8.26 -18.24
C ARG A 186 1.16 -8.21 -19.01
N SER A 187 1.62 -7.02 -19.36
CA SER A 187 2.90 -6.80 -20.04
C SER A 187 4.09 -7.24 -19.19
N CYS A 188 4.08 -6.95 -17.90
CA CYS A 188 5.10 -7.40 -16.94
C CYS A 188 5.06 -8.92 -16.68
N GLN A 189 3.94 -9.58 -16.91
CA GLN A 189 3.75 -11.02 -16.67
C GLN A 189 3.98 -11.87 -17.93
N HIS A 190 3.85 -11.28 -19.11
CA HIS A 190 4.13 -11.95 -20.37
C HIS A 190 5.63 -12.18 -20.51
N ARG A 191 6.07 -13.45 -20.37
CA ARG A 191 7.49 -13.81 -20.23
C ARG A 191 8.41 -13.17 -21.27
N ALA A 192 8.08 -13.28 -22.56
CA ALA A 192 8.90 -12.74 -23.63
C ALA A 192 8.98 -11.20 -23.59
N ALA A 193 7.87 -10.54 -23.22
CA ALA A 193 7.86 -9.09 -23.08
C ALA A 193 8.68 -8.69 -21.84
N ALA A 194 8.46 -9.33 -20.70
CA ALA A 194 9.16 -9.05 -19.46
C ALA A 194 10.69 -9.19 -19.56
N GLU A 195 11.18 -10.22 -20.25
CA GLU A 195 12.62 -10.41 -20.51
C GLU A 195 13.20 -9.26 -21.36
N ALA A 196 12.51 -8.85 -22.44
CA ALA A 196 12.93 -7.74 -23.27
C ALA A 196 12.88 -6.39 -22.53
N LEU A 197 11.80 -6.14 -21.79
CA LEU A 197 11.58 -4.93 -21.00
C LEU A 197 12.62 -4.78 -19.89
N ALA A 198 12.98 -5.88 -19.22
CA ALA A 198 14.01 -5.87 -18.18
C ALA A 198 15.39 -5.51 -18.75
N ALA A 199 15.74 -6.02 -19.94
CA ALA A 199 16.98 -5.67 -20.62
C ALA A 199 17.02 -4.19 -20.99
N GLN A 200 15.93 -3.67 -21.56
CA GLN A 200 15.81 -2.25 -21.95
C GLN A 200 15.90 -1.31 -20.74
N LEU A 201 15.25 -1.67 -19.63
CA LEU A 201 15.35 -0.90 -18.38
C LEU A 201 16.77 -0.92 -17.82
N ALA A 202 17.44 -2.08 -17.81
CA ALA A 202 18.82 -2.17 -17.35
C ALA A 202 19.77 -1.28 -18.18
N GLU A 203 19.60 -1.27 -19.50
CA GLU A 203 20.36 -0.40 -20.40
C GLU A 203 20.08 1.09 -20.12
N ALA A 204 18.83 1.47 -19.93
CA ALA A 204 18.45 2.84 -19.56
C ALA A 204 19.08 3.27 -18.22
N GLY A 205 19.14 2.36 -17.24
CA GLY A 205 19.77 2.62 -15.94
C GLY A 205 21.29 2.80 -16.03
N LEU A 206 21.96 2.02 -16.89
CA LEU A 206 23.40 2.17 -17.15
C LEU A 206 23.70 3.50 -17.87
N ALA A 207 22.86 3.88 -18.84
CA ALA A 207 22.98 5.17 -19.52
C ALA A 207 22.81 6.35 -18.56
N GLU A 208 21.88 6.24 -17.60
CA GLU A 208 21.70 7.28 -16.59
C GLU A 208 22.88 7.36 -15.61
N ALA A 209 23.42 6.23 -15.16
CA ALA A 209 24.59 6.20 -14.30
C ALA A 209 25.81 6.84 -14.99
N ALA A 210 26.00 6.56 -16.29
CA ALA A 210 27.05 7.19 -17.10
C ALA A 210 26.85 8.71 -17.24
N ALA A 211 25.61 9.16 -17.48
CA ALA A 211 25.29 10.59 -17.57
C ALA A 211 25.49 11.33 -16.23
N ALA A 212 25.23 10.66 -15.10
CA ALA A 212 25.45 11.22 -13.76
C ALA A 212 26.94 11.23 -13.36
N GLY A 213 27.73 10.26 -13.84
CA GLY A 213 29.15 10.09 -13.51
C GLY A 213 30.13 10.91 -14.35
N GLY A 214 29.66 11.74 -15.30
CA GLY A 214 30.50 12.54 -16.20
C GLY A 214 31.32 13.68 -15.57
N GLY A 215 31.43 13.75 -14.25
CA GLY A 215 32.19 14.79 -13.53
C GLY A 215 32.92 14.24 -12.30
N GLY A 216 34.10 13.67 -12.49
CA GLY A 216 34.99 13.29 -11.38
C GLY A 216 35.92 12.15 -11.73
N GLY A 217 37.10 12.47 -12.24
CA GLY A 217 38.15 11.50 -12.53
C GLY A 217 38.70 10.83 -11.27
N GLY A 218 39.16 9.59 -11.43
CA GLY A 218 39.87 8.83 -10.41
C GLY A 218 39.90 7.35 -10.75
N GLY A 219 40.85 6.94 -11.58
CA GLY A 219 41.04 5.54 -11.96
C GLY A 219 41.40 4.66 -10.76
N GLY A 220 40.75 3.50 -10.69
CA GLY A 220 41.07 2.43 -9.76
C GLY A 220 40.70 1.11 -10.40
N ASP A 221 41.69 0.42 -10.97
CA ASP A 221 41.55 -0.93 -11.48
C ASP A 221 41.30 -1.91 -10.32
N GLY A 222 40.14 -2.57 -10.33
CA GLY A 222 39.78 -3.56 -9.31
C GLY A 222 38.78 -4.56 -9.84
N GLY A 223 39.29 -5.64 -10.46
CA GLY A 223 38.49 -6.76 -10.93
C GLY A 223 38.00 -7.65 -9.79
N GLY A 224 36.70 -7.97 -9.79
CA GLY A 224 36.09 -8.94 -8.90
C GLY A 224 34.75 -9.41 -9.45
N ALA A 225 34.72 -10.64 -9.96
CA ALA A 225 33.51 -11.32 -10.39
C ALA A 225 32.86 -12.03 -9.19
N GLY A 226 31.56 -11.78 -8.94
CA GLY A 226 30.76 -12.65 -8.08
C GLY A 226 29.54 -12.03 -7.42
N GLY A 227 28.36 -12.59 -7.70
CA GLY A 227 27.27 -12.73 -6.73
C GLY A 227 26.21 -11.63 -6.69
N GLY A 228 25.08 -11.86 -7.36
CA GLY A 228 23.87 -11.05 -7.26
C GLY A 228 23.22 -11.13 -5.88
N GLY A 229 23.56 -10.20 -5.01
CA GLY A 229 22.76 -9.80 -3.86
C GLY A 229 22.30 -8.37 -4.10
N GLY A 230 21.00 -8.16 -4.25
CA GLY A 230 20.39 -6.83 -4.29
C GLY A 230 20.61 -6.13 -2.95
N GLY A 231 21.76 -5.47 -2.82
CA GLY A 231 22.05 -4.55 -1.74
C GLY A 231 21.45 -3.20 -2.08
N ASP A 232 20.39 -2.83 -1.38
CA ASP A 232 19.81 -1.47 -1.41
C ASP A 232 20.70 -0.44 -0.69
N GLY A 233 22.00 -0.72 -0.52
CA GLY A 233 22.95 0.13 0.20
C GLY A 233 23.76 1.01 -0.74
N GLY A 234 23.84 2.30 -0.42
CA GLY A 234 24.80 3.23 -1.02
C GLY A 234 24.33 3.94 -2.29
N GLY A 235 23.53 5.00 -2.12
CA GLY A 235 23.57 6.23 -2.92
C GLY A 235 23.35 6.19 -4.45
N SER A 236 23.18 5.03 -5.07
CA SER A 236 22.94 4.96 -6.51
C SER A 236 21.51 5.41 -6.80
N ARG A 237 21.37 6.39 -7.71
CA ARG A 237 20.08 6.80 -8.29
C ARG A 237 19.53 5.66 -9.13
N SER A 238 18.99 4.66 -8.46
CA SER A 238 18.44 3.47 -9.10
C SER A 238 17.10 3.83 -9.74
N ILE A 239 17.01 3.64 -11.05
CA ILE A 239 15.75 3.68 -11.80
C ILE A 239 14.75 2.65 -11.24
N ILE A 240 13.46 2.86 -11.52
CA ILE A 240 12.45 1.86 -11.17
C ILE A 240 12.64 0.56 -11.95
N SER A 241 12.58 -0.56 -11.25
CA SER A 241 12.67 -1.90 -11.84
C SER A 241 11.29 -2.41 -12.30
N LEU A 242 11.29 -3.43 -13.15
CA LEU A 242 10.06 -4.08 -13.61
C LEU A 242 9.23 -4.67 -12.44
N GLY A 243 9.92 -5.21 -11.42
CA GLY A 243 9.27 -5.71 -10.20
C GLY A 243 8.56 -4.62 -9.43
N GLU A 244 9.16 -3.43 -9.32
CA GLU A 244 8.58 -2.26 -8.66
C GLU A 244 7.41 -1.66 -9.45
N ILE A 245 7.50 -1.63 -10.79
CA ILE A 245 6.35 -1.25 -11.65
C ILE A 245 5.18 -2.23 -11.41
N ARG A 246 5.46 -3.54 -11.45
CA ARG A 246 4.43 -4.56 -11.19
C ARG A 246 3.83 -4.40 -9.79
N TRP A 247 4.66 -4.09 -8.79
CA TRP A 247 4.22 -3.81 -7.43
C TRP A 247 3.27 -2.61 -7.41
N LEU A 248 3.65 -1.48 -8.02
CA LEU A 248 2.78 -0.30 -8.09
C LEU A 248 1.43 -0.59 -8.74
N MET A 249 1.41 -1.32 -9.86
CA MET A 249 0.17 -1.58 -10.58
C MET A 249 -0.79 -2.47 -9.79
N HIS A 250 -0.25 -3.48 -9.08
CA HIS A 250 -1.04 -4.24 -8.11
C HIS A 250 -1.55 -3.35 -6.98
N TYR A 251 -0.73 -2.42 -6.48
CA TYR A 251 -1.11 -1.52 -5.40
C TYR A 251 -2.30 -0.65 -5.81
N PHE A 252 -2.21 0.05 -6.94
CA PHE A 252 -3.29 0.92 -7.41
C PHE A 252 -4.58 0.16 -7.72
N ARG A 253 -4.51 -1.04 -8.30
CA ARG A 253 -5.69 -1.89 -8.48
C ARG A 253 -6.31 -2.31 -7.15
N ALA A 254 -5.49 -2.70 -6.18
CA ALA A 254 -5.98 -3.07 -4.86
C ALA A 254 -6.62 -1.88 -4.11
N GLN A 255 -6.07 -0.67 -4.25
CA GLN A 255 -6.68 0.54 -3.71
C GLN A 255 -8.03 0.82 -4.39
N LEU A 256 -8.08 0.74 -5.72
CA LEU A 256 -9.30 0.98 -6.46
C LEU A 256 -10.38 -0.04 -6.12
N SER A 257 -10.04 -1.33 -6.03
CA SER A 257 -10.97 -2.37 -5.57
C SER A 257 -11.44 -2.13 -4.14
N GLY A 258 -10.58 -1.65 -3.24
CA GLY A 258 -10.99 -1.24 -1.89
C GLY A 258 -12.04 -0.12 -1.90
N LEU A 259 -11.81 0.91 -2.71
CA LEU A 259 -12.73 2.05 -2.87
C LEU A 259 -14.04 1.62 -3.53
N GLY A 260 -13.99 0.82 -4.60
CA GLY A 260 -15.17 0.26 -5.24
C GLY A 260 -15.97 -0.65 -4.30
N GLY A 261 -15.28 -1.48 -3.50
CA GLY A 261 -15.89 -2.30 -2.47
C GLY A 261 -16.63 -1.47 -1.44
N ALA A 262 -16.07 -0.35 -1.00
CA ALA A 262 -16.74 0.60 -0.11
C ALA A 262 -17.99 1.24 -0.72
N VAL A 263 -17.92 1.63 -2.00
CA VAL A 263 -19.08 2.16 -2.73
C VAL A 263 -20.19 1.11 -2.78
N PHE A 264 -19.89 -0.12 -3.21
CA PHE A 264 -20.90 -1.19 -3.28
C PHE A 264 -21.49 -1.53 -1.92
N LEU A 265 -20.68 -1.52 -0.86
CA LEU A 265 -21.18 -1.69 0.51
C LEU A 265 -22.18 -0.59 0.88
N SER A 266 -21.89 0.67 0.54
CA SER A 266 -22.79 1.81 0.80
C SER A 266 -24.10 1.75 0.00
N LEU A 267 -24.07 1.12 -1.18
CA LEU A 267 -25.24 0.87 -2.03
C LEU A 267 -26.03 -0.40 -1.63
N GLY A 268 -25.55 -1.16 -0.65
CA GLY A 268 -26.15 -2.45 -0.25
C GLY A 268 -25.87 -3.61 -1.21
N GLU A 269 -24.99 -3.41 -2.20
CA GLU A 269 -24.60 -4.42 -3.19
C GLU A 269 -23.56 -5.41 -2.62
N THR A 270 -24.05 -6.31 -1.77
CA THR A 270 -23.20 -7.22 -0.98
C THR A 270 -22.33 -8.14 -1.85
N GLU A 271 -22.83 -8.64 -2.98
CA GLU A 271 -22.05 -9.52 -3.86
C GLU A 271 -20.96 -8.76 -4.62
N SER A 272 -21.27 -7.58 -5.16
CA SER A 272 -20.28 -6.70 -5.80
C SER A 272 -19.19 -6.30 -4.80
N HIS A 273 -19.56 -5.98 -3.55
CA HIS A 273 -18.62 -5.71 -2.46
C HIS A 273 -17.66 -6.89 -2.22
N LYS A 274 -18.18 -8.12 -2.08
CA LYS A 274 -17.34 -9.32 -1.88
C LYS A 274 -16.36 -9.55 -3.04
N GLN A 275 -16.83 -9.39 -4.28
CA GLN A 275 -15.98 -9.54 -5.47
C GLN A 275 -14.82 -8.54 -5.46
N GLN A 276 -15.09 -7.29 -5.08
CA GLN A 276 -14.05 -6.27 -4.94
C GLN A 276 -13.04 -6.59 -3.83
N LEU A 277 -13.49 -7.10 -2.68
CA LEU A 277 -12.56 -7.54 -1.64
C LEU A 277 -11.67 -8.71 -2.10
N VAL A 278 -12.22 -9.66 -2.87
CA VAL A 278 -11.45 -10.79 -3.41
C VAL A 278 -10.41 -10.29 -4.41
N ALA A 279 -10.80 -9.37 -5.30
CA ALA A 279 -9.87 -8.73 -6.23
C ALA A 279 -8.75 -7.98 -5.49
N GLN A 280 -9.09 -7.20 -4.47
CA GLN A 280 -8.13 -6.50 -3.61
C GLN A 280 -7.13 -7.45 -2.96
N GLN A 281 -7.60 -8.54 -2.35
CA GLN A 281 -6.74 -9.55 -1.72
C GLN A 281 -5.77 -10.18 -2.74
N ALA A 282 -6.27 -10.51 -3.94
CA ALA A 282 -5.45 -11.09 -4.99
C ALA A 282 -4.34 -10.14 -5.47
N ASP A 283 -4.65 -8.85 -5.59
CA ASP A 283 -3.68 -7.83 -5.98
C ASP A 283 -2.66 -7.54 -4.85
N PHE A 284 -3.06 -7.53 -3.57
CA PHE A 284 -2.09 -7.44 -2.47
C PHE A 284 -1.17 -8.65 -2.36
N LEU A 285 -1.64 -9.86 -2.66
CA LEU A 285 -0.75 -11.01 -2.82
C LEU A 285 0.22 -10.82 -4.01
N GLY A 286 -0.25 -10.13 -5.06
CA GLY A 286 0.55 -9.71 -6.19
C GLY A 286 1.75 -8.83 -5.79
N LEU A 287 1.58 -7.94 -4.81
CA LEU A 287 2.67 -7.12 -4.26
C LEU A 287 3.82 -7.96 -3.73
N ILE A 288 3.52 -8.94 -2.87
CA ILE A 288 4.52 -9.83 -2.27
C ILE A 288 5.25 -10.63 -3.35
N LYS A 289 4.55 -11.07 -4.40
CA LYS A 289 5.15 -11.80 -5.52
C LYS A 289 6.02 -10.91 -6.40
N ALA A 290 5.68 -9.63 -6.53
CA ALA A 290 6.39 -8.67 -7.36
C ALA A 290 7.71 -8.23 -6.68
N VAL A 291 7.66 -7.89 -5.39
CA VAL A 291 8.85 -7.49 -4.61
C VAL A 291 8.80 -8.16 -3.22
N PRO A 292 9.30 -9.40 -3.09
CA PRO A 292 9.24 -10.17 -1.84
C PRO A 292 10.03 -9.56 -0.68
N SER A 293 10.96 -8.67 -0.97
CA SER A 293 11.75 -7.93 0.02
C SER A 293 11.04 -6.70 0.58
N ASN A 294 9.90 -6.29 0.01
CA ASN A 294 9.19 -5.10 0.47
C ASN A 294 8.18 -5.47 1.58
N PRO A 295 8.41 -5.03 2.84
CA PRO A 295 7.56 -5.40 3.96
C PRO A 295 6.13 -4.82 3.86
N ALA A 296 5.92 -3.74 3.11
CA ALA A 296 4.61 -3.13 2.93
C ALA A 296 3.60 -4.09 2.28
N GLY A 297 4.05 -4.88 1.29
CA GLY A 297 3.20 -5.86 0.61
C GLY A 297 2.63 -6.92 1.57
N TYR A 298 3.41 -7.32 2.58
CA TYR A 298 2.96 -8.24 3.61
C TYR A 298 1.86 -7.62 4.48
N SER A 299 2.07 -6.39 4.96
CA SER A 299 1.09 -5.71 5.83
C SER A 299 -0.26 -5.55 5.13
N TYR A 300 -0.26 -5.11 3.86
CA TYR A 300 -1.50 -4.98 3.09
C TYR A 300 -2.23 -6.32 2.88
N TYR A 301 -1.50 -7.38 2.54
CA TYR A 301 -2.10 -8.70 2.33
C TYR A 301 -2.66 -9.29 3.62
N VAL A 302 -1.90 -9.22 4.72
CA VAL A 302 -2.33 -9.70 6.04
C VAL A 302 -3.64 -9.03 6.45
N ARG A 303 -3.79 -7.72 6.23
CA ARG A 303 -5.05 -7.02 6.50
C ARG A 303 -6.22 -7.60 5.73
N THR A 304 -6.07 -7.89 4.44
CA THR A 304 -7.16 -8.54 3.68
C THR A 304 -7.46 -9.95 4.19
N CYS A 305 -6.45 -10.72 4.61
CA CYS A 305 -6.70 -12.00 5.26
C CYS A 305 -7.52 -11.83 6.56
N LEU A 306 -7.22 -10.82 7.37
CA LEU A 306 -7.99 -10.51 8.58
C LEU A 306 -9.45 -10.16 8.23
N GLN A 307 -9.68 -9.32 7.21
CA GLN A 307 -11.03 -8.97 6.73
C GLN A 307 -11.83 -10.20 6.29
N PHE A 308 -11.18 -11.18 5.65
CA PHE A 308 -11.79 -12.46 5.25
C PHE A 308 -11.82 -13.53 6.36
N GLN A 309 -11.43 -13.20 7.59
CA GLN A 309 -11.29 -14.16 8.70
C GLN A 309 -10.37 -15.35 8.35
N GLN A 310 -9.41 -15.17 7.43
CA GLN A 310 -8.36 -16.13 7.11
C GLN A 310 -7.21 -16.04 8.11
N LEU A 311 -7.54 -16.15 9.39
CA LEU A 311 -6.67 -15.74 10.50
C LEU A 311 -5.36 -16.54 10.55
N ALA A 312 -5.38 -17.82 10.21
CA ALA A 312 -4.17 -18.64 10.11
C ALA A 312 -3.19 -18.12 9.05
N ALA A 313 -3.68 -17.70 7.87
CA ALA A 313 -2.83 -17.08 6.86
C ALA A 313 -2.38 -15.68 7.26
N ALA A 314 -3.25 -14.89 7.91
CA ALA A 314 -2.86 -13.60 8.46
C ALA A 314 -1.67 -13.75 9.41
N GLY A 315 -1.74 -14.69 10.38
CA GLY A 315 -0.64 -14.97 11.30
C GLY A 315 0.65 -15.42 10.61
N LEU A 316 0.54 -16.34 9.63
CA LEU A 316 1.70 -16.86 8.88
C LEU A 316 2.39 -15.77 8.06
N PHE A 317 1.63 -14.99 7.29
CA PHE A 317 2.18 -13.93 6.46
C PHE A 317 2.67 -12.74 7.30
N ALA A 318 2.05 -12.47 8.45
CA ALA A 318 2.53 -11.47 9.39
C ALA A 318 3.90 -11.86 9.97
N ALA A 319 4.07 -13.12 10.38
CA ALA A 319 5.37 -13.63 10.85
C ALA A 319 6.44 -13.57 9.75
N LYS A 320 6.11 -13.99 8.52
CA LYS A 320 7.03 -13.90 7.38
C LYS A 320 7.41 -12.46 7.05
N GLY A 321 6.42 -11.57 7.00
CA GLY A 321 6.64 -10.15 6.77
C GLY A 321 7.49 -9.52 7.87
N GLY A 322 7.30 -9.91 9.12
CA GLY A 322 8.08 -9.40 10.27
C GLY A 322 9.57 -9.67 10.09
N MET A 323 9.96 -10.87 9.65
CA MET A 323 11.35 -11.19 9.32
C MET A 323 11.90 -10.32 8.17
N VAL A 324 11.07 -10.03 7.16
CA VAL A 324 11.44 -9.13 6.06
C VAL A 324 11.62 -7.70 6.58
N ALA A 325 10.70 -7.22 7.41
CA ALA A 325 10.77 -5.88 8.01
C ALA A 325 12.03 -5.71 8.87
N GLU A 326 12.36 -6.69 9.71
CA GLU A 326 13.58 -6.68 10.52
C GLU A 326 14.84 -6.65 9.65
N LYS A 327 14.92 -7.54 8.64
CA LYS A 327 16.05 -7.58 7.69
C LYS A 327 16.28 -6.22 7.00
N HIS A 328 15.21 -5.49 6.70
CA HIS A 328 15.26 -4.20 6.04
C HIS A 328 15.25 -3.00 7.01
N ARG A 329 15.36 -3.23 8.33
CA ARG A 329 15.29 -2.18 9.37
C ARG A 329 14.04 -1.29 9.21
N ALA A 330 12.89 -1.93 9.08
CA ALA A 330 11.59 -1.27 8.90
C ALA A 330 10.75 -1.35 10.19
N PRO A 331 11.11 -0.64 11.27
CA PRO A 331 10.46 -0.80 12.57
C PRO A 331 8.97 -0.46 12.53
N PHE A 332 8.54 0.48 11.68
CA PHE A 332 7.12 0.71 11.43
C PHE A 332 6.37 -0.52 10.90
N TYR A 333 6.90 -1.17 9.86
CA TYR A 333 6.25 -2.36 9.32
C TYR A 333 6.38 -3.57 10.25
N ALA A 334 7.48 -3.70 10.97
CA ALA A 334 7.62 -4.69 12.03
C ALA A 334 6.53 -4.49 13.08
N ALA A 335 6.27 -3.25 13.50
CA ALA A 335 5.21 -2.92 14.43
C ALA A 335 3.81 -3.24 13.89
N GLN A 336 3.51 -2.85 12.64
CA GLN A 336 2.23 -3.19 12.00
C GLN A 336 2.00 -4.70 11.92
N LEU A 337 3.01 -5.45 11.49
CA LEU A 337 2.91 -6.90 11.33
C LEU A 337 2.84 -7.62 12.68
N ALA A 338 3.50 -7.10 13.72
CA ALA A 338 3.36 -7.60 15.08
C ALA A 338 1.93 -7.40 15.61
N ALA A 339 1.37 -6.20 15.44
CA ALA A 339 -0.01 -5.90 15.80
C ALA A 339 -1.01 -6.80 15.05
N GLN A 340 -0.87 -6.93 13.73
CA GLN A 340 -1.73 -7.78 12.91
C GLN A 340 -1.61 -9.26 13.28
N ARG A 341 -0.40 -9.75 13.62
CA ARG A 341 -0.20 -11.12 14.13
C ARG A 341 -0.88 -11.31 15.48
N ALA A 342 -0.77 -10.35 16.39
CA ALA A 342 -1.43 -10.41 17.69
C ALA A 342 -2.94 -10.51 17.53
N ILE A 343 -3.52 -9.70 16.63
CA ILE A 343 -4.94 -9.75 16.27
C ILE A 343 -5.30 -11.13 15.69
N ALA A 344 -4.54 -11.63 14.72
CA ALA A 344 -4.80 -12.94 14.11
C ALA A 344 -4.81 -14.07 15.14
N LEU A 345 -3.84 -14.09 16.06
CA LEU A 345 -3.74 -15.09 17.13
C LEU A 345 -4.89 -14.95 18.14
N ALA A 346 -5.22 -13.73 18.54
CA ALA A 346 -6.30 -13.46 19.47
C ALA A 346 -7.67 -13.89 18.92
N LEU A 347 -7.91 -13.73 17.61
CA LEU A 347 -9.17 -14.13 16.98
C LEU A 347 -9.24 -15.64 16.65
N ASN A 348 -8.10 -16.30 16.36
CA ASN A 348 -8.08 -17.71 15.90
C ASN A 348 -7.80 -18.74 17.00
N GLY A 349 -7.11 -18.33 18.07
CA GLY A 349 -6.40 -19.23 18.97
C GLY A 349 -5.07 -19.70 18.39
N GLY A 350 -4.07 -19.88 19.26
CA GLY A 350 -2.67 -20.13 18.92
C GLY A 350 -2.34 -21.53 18.39
N ALA A 351 -3.32 -22.44 18.31
CA ALA A 351 -3.07 -23.86 18.05
C ALA A 351 -2.88 -24.26 16.56
N GLY A 352 -2.99 -23.32 15.61
CA GLY A 352 -3.08 -23.64 14.17
C GLY A 352 -1.78 -23.70 13.35
N GLY A 353 -0.60 -23.54 13.96
CA GLY A 353 0.61 -23.05 13.28
C GLY A 353 1.21 -23.88 12.14
N ALA A 354 0.96 -25.19 12.03
CA ALA A 354 1.67 -26.04 11.06
C ALA A 354 0.79 -26.63 9.94
N ALA A 355 -0.47 -26.98 10.19
CA ALA A 355 -1.32 -27.66 9.20
C ALA A 355 -2.04 -26.69 8.22
N ALA A 356 -2.31 -25.45 8.63
CA ALA A 356 -3.16 -24.53 7.88
C ALA A 356 -2.51 -23.89 6.64
N ALA A 357 -1.17 -23.88 6.54
CA ALA A 357 -0.46 -23.17 5.47
C ALA A 357 -0.69 -23.76 4.07
N GLY A 358 -0.90 -25.08 3.95
CA GLY A 358 -1.18 -25.75 2.68
C GLY A 358 -2.60 -25.48 2.17
N GLU A 359 -3.57 -25.38 3.07
CA GLU A 359 -4.99 -25.23 2.73
C GLU A 359 -5.33 -23.81 2.29
N VAL A 360 -4.69 -22.77 2.82
CA VAL A 360 -5.05 -21.38 2.45
C VAL A 360 -4.64 -21.03 1.02
N SER A 361 -3.53 -21.57 0.52
CA SER A 361 -3.13 -21.39 -0.90
C SER A 361 -4.12 -22.08 -1.86
N ALA A 362 -4.66 -23.23 -1.46
CA ALA A 362 -5.69 -23.94 -2.20
C ALA A 362 -7.04 -23.22 -2.11
N ALA A 363 -7.43 -22.71 -0.93
CA ALA A 363 -8.68 -21.99 -0.71
C ALA A 363 -8.70 -20.63 -1.41
N ALA A 364 -7.61 -19.86 -1.41
CA ALA A 364 -7.53 -18.61 -2.15
C ALA A 364 -7.58 -18.82 -3.67
N LYS A 365 -6.90 -19.86 -4.18
CA LYS A 365 -7.03 -20.27 -5.59
C LYS A 365 -8.43 -20.76 -5.92
N ALA A 366 -9.06 -21.53 -5.03
CA ALA A 366 -10.42 -22.04 -5.20
C ALA A 366 -11.45 -20.92 -5.12
N ALA A 367 -11.29 -19.92 -4.25
CA ALA A 367 -12.16 -18.75 -4.16
C ALA A 367 -12.04 -17.86 -5.41
N ALA A 368 -10.82 -17.63 -5.92
CA ALA A 368 -10.61 -16.92 -7.18
C ALA A 368 -11.20 -17.69 -8.38
N ALA A 369 -11.03 -19.02 -8.43
CA ALA A 369 -11.63 -19.87 -9.46
C ALA A 369 -13.16 -19.94 -9.34
N ALA A 370 -13.71 -19.99 -8.13
CA ALA A 370 -15.14 -20.00 -7.87
C ALA A 370 -15.79 -18.65 -8.19
N ALA A 371 -15.14 -17.52 -7.87
CA ALA A 371 -15.59 -16.20 -8.29
C ALA A 371 -15.62 -16.09 -9.83
N ALA A 372 -14.62 -16.63 -10.54
CA ALA A 372 -14.62 -16.70 -11.99
C ALA A 372 -15.71 -17.64 -12.57
N ALA A 373 -16.01 -18.74 -11.87
CA ALA A 373 -17.03 -19.71 -12.28
C ALA A 373 -18.47 -19.28 -11.94
N THR A 374 -18.67 -18.46 -10.91
CA THR A 374 -19.99 -17.96 -10.48
C THR A 374 -20.58 -16.99 -11.52
N THR A 375 -19.73 -16.32 -12.28
CA THR A 375 -20.11 -15.52 -13.47
C THR A 375 -20.66 -16.40 -14.61
N ALA A 376 -20.29 -17.69 -14.65
CA ALA A 376 -20.75 -18.65 -15.67
C ALA A 376 -21.95 -19.50 -15.24
N ALA A 377 -22.24 -19.61 -13.93
CA ALA A 377 -23.17 -20.62 -13.40
C ALA A 377 -24.58 -20.11 -13.06
N LYS A 378 -24.93 -18.85 -13.36
CA LYS A 378 -26.29 -18.31 -13.10
C LYS A 378 -27.36 -18.76 -14.11
N ALA A 379 -27.23 -19.97 -14.64
CA ALA A 379 -28.15 -20.56 -15.63
C ALA A 379 -28.64 -21.98 -15.30
N ALA A 380 -28.25 -22.57 -14.16
CA ALA A 380 -28.74 -23.90 -13.79
C ALA A 380 -28.94 -24.01 -12.28
N ALA A 381 -30.18 -23.85 -11.82
CA ALA A 381 -30.58 -24.24 -10.48
C ALA A 381 -31.98 -24.87 -10.54
N ALA A 382 -32.02 -26.20 -10.47
CA ALA A 382 -33.21 -26.98 -10.14
C ALA A 382 -32.78 -28.36 -9.62
N GLU A 383 -32.08 -28.40 -8.48
CA GLU A 383 -32.02 -29.63 -7.68
C GLU A 383 -32.07 -29.28 -6.20
N PRO A 384 -32.91 -29.98 -5.40
CA PRO A 384 -33.01 -29.74 -3.97
C PRO A 384 -31.74 -30.23 -3.23
N PRO A 385 -31.30 -29.51 -2.18
CA PRO A 385 -30.10 -29.88 -1.44
C PRO A 385 -30.28 -31.21 -0.68
N PRO A 386 -29.24 -32.06 -0.62
CA PRO A 386 -29.27 -33.28 0.18
C PRO A 386 -29.42 -32.97 1.69
N PRO A 387 -29.92 -33.94 2.48
CA PRO A 387 -30.12 -33.76 3.92
C PRO A 387 -28.81 -33.46 4.65
N ALA A 388 -28.86 -32.52 5.61
CA ALA A 388 -27.71 -32.06 6.36
C ALA A 388 -27.08 -33.21 7.18
N PRO A 389 -25.74 -33.37 7.16
CA PRO A 389 -25.07 -34.36 7.99
C PRO A 389 -25.28 -34.05 9.49
N PRO A 390 -25.19 -35.07 10.37
CA PRO A 390 -25.28 -34.87 11.81
C PRO A 390 -24.24 -33.85 12.28
N ALA A 391 -24.64 -32.97 13.20
CA ALA A 391 -23.79 -31.92 13.74
C ALA A 391 -22.52 -32.54 14.35
N ALA A 392 -21.36 -32.11 13.87
CA ALA A 392 -20.07 -32.48 14.46
C ALA A 392 -20.02 -32.04 15.93
N PRO A 393 -19.33 -32.78 16.82
CA PRO A 393 -19.13 -32.36 18.19
C PRO A 393 -18.50 -30.96 18.22
N ALA A 394 -18.92 -30.14 19.18
CA ALA A 394 -18.40 -28.79 19.36
C ALA A 394 -16.87 -28.83 19.50
N ALA A 395 -16.17 -28.06 18.69
CA ALA A 395 -14.71 -27.95 18.77
C ALA A 395 -14.31 -27.45 20.17
N PRO A 396 -13.19 -27.93 20.73
CA PRO A 396 -12.68 -27.41 21.99
C PRO A 396 -12.44 -25.89 21.88
N PRO A 397 -12.60 -25.15 22.99
CA PRO A 397 -12.38 -23.70 22.98
C PRO A 397 -10.95 -23.40 22.54
N ALA A 398 -10.82 -22.43 21.63
CA ALA A 398 -9.54 -22.00 21.12
C ALA A 398 -8.81 -21.18 22.19
N LEU A 399 -7.57 -21.56 22.52
CA LEU A 399 -6.75 -20.90 23.53
C LEU A 399 -5.58 -20.16 22.88
N VAL A 400 -5.13 -19.08 23.51
CA VAL A 400 -3.97 -18.29 23.08
C VAL A 400 -3.06 -17.96 24.26
N ARG A 401 -1.75 -18.04 24.02
CA ARG A 401 -0.72 -17.76 25.03
C ARG A 401 -0.62 -16.26 25.28
N VAL A 402 -0.81 -15.86 26.53
CA VAL A 402 -0.80 -14.44 26.93
C VAL A 402 0.59 -13.81 26.75
N SER A 403 1.65 -14.57 27.03
CA SER A 403 3.03 -14.10 26.88
C SER A 403 3.38 -13.75 25.43
N GLU A 404 2.94 -14.56 24.45
CA GLU A 404 3.16 -14.28 23.03
C GLU A 404 2.40 -13.01 22.60
N LEU A 405 1.15 -12.86 23.03
CA LEU A 405 0.37 -11.67 22.71
C LEU A 405 0.95 -10.39 23.33
N ARG A 406 1.38 -10.43 24.60
CA ARG A 406 2.06 -9.29 25.24
C ARG A 406 3.31 -8.91 24.45
N SER A 407 4.17 -9.88 24.14
CA SER A 407 5.39 -9.64 23.36
C SER A 407 5.11 -9.00 22.00
N LEU A 408 4.06 -9.43 21.29
CA LEU A 408 3.71 -8.84 20.00
C LEU A 408 3.13 -7.42 20.13
N VAL A 409 2.33 -7.16 21.16
CA VAL A 409 1.80 -5.81 21.44
C VAL A 409 2.89 -4.84 21.85
N ASP A 410 3.83 -5.29 22.68
CA ASP A 410 4.98 -4.49 23.11
C ASP A 410 5.90 -4.21 21.91
N ALA A 411 6.20 -5.22 21.08
CA ALA A 411 6.93 -5.03 19.82
C ALA A 411 6.24 -4.04 18.87
N ALA A 412 4.90 -4.04 18.82
CA ALA A 412 4.15 -3.06 18.03
C ALA A 412 4.31 -1.62 18.54
N ARG A 413 4.30 -1.43 19.86
CA ARG A 413 4.50 -0.10 20.48
C ARG A 413 5.95 0.37 20.32
N GLU A 414 6.91 -0.49 20.59
CA GLU A 414 8.34 -0.21 20.50
C GLU A 414 8.75 0.12 19.06
N GLY A 415 8.32 -0.67 18.07
CA GLY A 415 8.64 -0.40 16.67
C GLY A 415 8.05 0.92 16.16
N LEU A 416 6.84 1.29 16.59
CA LEU A 416 6.25 2.59 16.25
C LEU A 416 7.01 3.75 16.90
N ALA A 417 7.37 3.61 18.18
CA ALA A 417 8.17 4.61 18.90
C ALA A 417 9.57 4.77 18.27
N ALA A 418 10.20 3.65 17.89
CA ALA A 418 11.49 3.64 17.21
C ALA A 418 11.43 4.37 15.86
N GLU A 419 10.41 4.11 15.03
CA GLU A 419 10.26 4.84 13.75
C GLU A 419 10.04 6.34 13.97
N ARG A 420 9.17 6.71 14.92
CA ARG A 420 8.90 8.12 15.26
C ARG A 420 10.13 8.87 15.76
N SER A 421 11.06 8.17 16.40
CA SER A 421 12.31 8.78 16.89
C SER A 421 13.29 9.16 15.77
N VAL A 422 13.13 8.58 14.58
CA VAL A 422 14.03 8.78 13.43
C VAL A 422 13.40 9.66 12.36
N LEU A 423 12.07 9.60 12.16
CA LEU A 423 11.42 10.39 11.11
C LEU A 423 11.24 11.87 11.48
N PRO A 424 11.32 12.77 10.49
CA PRO A 424 10.88 14.15 10.62
C PRO A 424 9.47 14.28 11.21
N GLU A 425 9.26 15.29 12.07
CA GLU A 425 7.98 15.52 12.76
C GLU A 425 6.79 15.64 11.80
N VAL A 426 6.99 16.21 10.60
CA VAL A 426 5.93 16.33 9.58
C VAL A 426 5.37 14.98 9.11
N TYR A 427 6.15 13.91 9.23
CA TYR A 427 5.71 12.54 8.96
C TYR A 427 5.24 11.80 10.22
N GLY A 428 5.47 12.36 11.41
CA GLY A 428 5.03 11.78 12.68
C GLY A 428 3.52 11.55 12.73
N ASP A 429 2.74 12.49 12.19
CA ASP A 429 1.28 12.38 12.07
C ASP A 429 0.83 11.25 11.11
N LEU A 430 1.70 10.82 10.18
CA LEU A 430 1.44 9.70 9.26
C LEU A 430 1.83 8.35 9.85
N LEU A 431 2.71 8.36 10.86
CA LEU A 431 3.11 7.16 11.61
C LEU A 431 2.03 6.81 12.63
N VAL A 432 0.93 6.28 12.13
CA VAL A 432 -0.10 5.64 12.93
C VAL A 432 -0.21 4.19 12.51
N LEU A 433 -0.42 3.31 13.50
CA LEU A 433 -1.04 2.04 13.20
C LEU A 433 -2.38 2.33 12.53
N ASP A 434 -2.79 1.44 11.63
CA ASP A 434 -4.08 1.63 10.99
C ASP A 434 -5.19 1.80 12.05
N PRO A 435 -6.14 2.72 11.84
CA PRO A 435 -7.17 2.98 12.85
C PRO A 435 -7.98 1.74 13.25
N VAL A 436 -8.13 0.76 12.35
CA VAL A 436 -8.80 -0.52 12.67
C VAL A 436 -7.93 -1.36 13.59
N ASP A 437 -6.67 -1.55 13.21
CA ASP A 437 -5.70 -2.34 13.98
C ASP A 437 -5.51 -1.72 15.38
N SER A 438 -5.31 -0.40 15.46
CA SER A 438 -5.16 0.35 16.72
C SER A 438 -6.35 0.17 17.65
N LYS A 439 -7.57 0.34 17.13
CA LYS A 439 -8.79 0.17 17.95
C LYS A 439 -8.97 -1.25 18.43
N LEU A 440 -8.67 -2.26 17.61
CA LEU A 440 -8.73 -3.65 18.08
C LEU A 440 -7.71 -3.92 19.19
N LEU A 441 -6.51 -3.37 19.07
CA LEU A 441 -5.50 -3.48 20.12
C LEU A 441 -5.97 -2.82 21.43
N GLU A 442 -6.52 -1.61 21.35
CA GLU A 442 -6.93 -0.82 22.51
C GLU A 442 -8.23 -1.32 23.15
N GLU A 443 -9.27 -1.54 22.35
CA GLU A 443 -10.63 -1.83 22.83
C GLU A 443 -10.87 -3.31 23.13
N ARG A 444 -10.09 -4.22 22.52
CA ARG A 444 -10.29 -5.68 22.66
C ARG A 444 -9.09 -6.36 23.29
N LEU A 445 -7.91 -6.22 22.67
CA LEU A 445 -6.74 -6.98 23.10
C LEU A 445 -6.18 -6.48 24.44
N GLY A 446 -6.11 -5.17 24.66
CA GLY A 446 -5.66 -4.56 25.91
C GLY A 446 -6.42 -5.09 27.14
N PRO A 447 -7.77 -5.02 27.17
CA PRO A 447 -8.58 -5.58 28.25
C PRO A 447 -8.35 -7.08 28.45
N MET A 448 -8.23 -7.86 27.36
CA MET A 448 -7.97 -9.30 27.44
C MET A 448 -6.62 -9.59 28.12
N LEU A 449 -5.57 -8.82 27.81
CA LEU A 449 -4.24 -9.00 28.40
C LEU A 449 -4.14 -8.49 29.84
N ALA A 450 -4.95 -7.48 30.19
CA ALA A 450 -5.03 -6.93 31.55
C ALA A 450 -5.80 -7.85 32.52
N ALA A 451 -6.82 -8.57 32.01
CA ALA A 451 -7.58 -9.53 32.81
C ALA A 451 -6.87 -10.87 33.00
N ALA A 452 -5.85 -11.17 32.18
CA ALA A 452 -5.08 -12.40 32.28
C ALA A 452 -4.26 -12.45 33.58
N PRO A 453 -4.27 -13.58 34.31
CA PRO A 453 -3.48 -13.72 35.53
C PRO A 453 -2.00 -13.50 35.21
N VAL A 454 -1.34 -12.73 36.06
CA VAL A 454 0.12 -12.58 36.00
C VAL A 454 0.68 -13.84 36.65
N ALA A 455 1.40 -14.65 35.88
CA ALA A 455 2.16 -15.76 36.46
C ALA A 455 3.08 -15.16 37.53
N GLU A 456 2.88 -15.53 38.80
CA GLU A 456 3.82 -15.16 39.85
C GLU A 456 5.16 -15.79 39.48
N GLU A 457 6.23 -14.99 39.45
CA GLU A 457 7.59 -15.45 39.18
C GLU A 457 8.09 -16.32 40.36
N GLY A 458 7.52 -17.51 40.51
CA GLY A 458 7.90 -18.52 41.49
C GLY A 458 8.52 -19.72 40.79
N GLU A 459 9.69 -20.14 41.27
CA GLU A 459 10.69 -21.13 40.83
C GLU A 459 10.25 -22.51 40.26
N GLY A 460 9.01 -22.73 39.85
CA GLY A 460 8.56 -23.93 39.12
C GLY A 460 8.40 -23.66 37.63
N GLU A 461 8.54 -24.71 36.79
CA GLU A 461 8.33 -24.68 35.34
C GLU A 461 7.18 -23.73 34.94
N GLY A 462 7.53 -22.62 34.27
CA GLY A 462 6.65 -21.46 34.09
C GLY A 462 5.27 -21.85 33.55
N GLU A 463 4.25 -21.67 34.39
CA GLU A 463 2.87 -21.96 34.04
C GLU A 463 2.49 -21.16 32.80
N VAL A 464 2.15 -21.86 31.71
CA VAL A 464 1.74 -21.23 30.46
C VAL A 464 0.35 -20.66 30.68
N VAL A 465 0.27 -19.36 30.92
CA VAL A 465 -1.01 -18.66 31.01
C VAL A 465 -1.64 -18.59 29.62
N GLU A 466 -2.74 -19.30 29.46
CA GLU A 466 -3.59 -19.26 28.26
C GLU A 466 -4.93 -18.61 28.57
N VAL A 467 -5.44 -17.83 27.62
CA VAL A 467 -6.77 -17.23 27.68
C VAL A 467 -7.61 -17.70 26.49
N LEU A 468 -8.94 -17.61 26.64
CA LEU A 468 -9.86 -17.88 25.54
C LEU A 468 -9.62 -16.87 24.41
N ALA A 469 -9.52 -17.39 23.19
CA ALA A 469 -9.50 -16.59 21.99
C ALA A 469 -10.86 -15.89 21.79
N LEU A 470 -10.82 -14.74 21.14
CA LEU A 470 -11.97 -13.90 20.80
C LEU A 470 -12.68 -14.41 19.54
N THR A 471 -13.05 -15.70 19.52
CA THR A 471 -13.58 -16.38 18.32
C THR A 471 -14.95 -15.87 17.88
N ASP A 472 -15.65 -15.13 18.75
CA ASP A 472 -16.93 -14.46 18.48
C ASP A 472 -16.75 -13.03 17.97
N VAL A 473 -15.52 -12.49 17.97
CA VAL A 473 -15.21 -11.15 17.47
C VAL A 473 -14.77 -11.22 16.02
N LEU A 474 -15.42 -10.45 15.15
CA LEU A 474 -15.00 -10.30 13.76
C LEU A 474 -14.03 -9.14 13.61
N TYR A 475 -13.00 -9.32 12.79
CA TYR A 475 -12.21 -8.18 12.30
C TYR A 475 -13.12 -7.24 11.50
N PRO A 476 -13.30 -5.98 11.92
CA PRO A 476 -14.30 -5.12 11.30
C PRO A 476 -13.82 -4.63 9.94
N THR A 477 -14.68 -4.73 8.93
CA THR A 477 -14.53 -3.99 7.68
C THR A 477 -15.14 -2.62 7.88
N ARG A 478 -14.30 -1.57 7.93
CA ARG A 478 -14.81 -0.20 7.92
C ARG A 478 -14.87 0.31 6.48
N PRO A 479 -16.00 0.91 6.06
CA PRO A 479 -15.95 1.77 4.90
C PRO A 479 -14.97 2.93 5.20
N PRO A 480 -14.30 3.48 4.18
CA PRO A 480 -13.52 4.70 4.33
C PRO A 480 -14.42 5.81 4.89
N ALA A 481 -13.82 6.72 5.67
CA ALA A 481 -14.56 7.82 6.31
C ALA A 481 -15.25 8.76 5.30
N GLY A 482 -14.81 8.74 4.04
CA GLY A 482 -15.47 9.39 2.92
C GLY A 482 -15.25 8.60 1.63
N LEU A 483 -16.17 8.74 0.68
CA LEU A 483 -15.98 8.24 -0.68
C LEU A 483 -14.98 9.14 -1.43
N PRO A 484 -14.22 8.61 -2.40
CA PRO A 484 -13.35 9.43 -3.22
C PRO A 484 -14.18 10.46 -3.99
N ARG A 485 -13.61 11.65 -4.22
CA ARG A 485 -14.32 12.77 -4.87
C ARG A 485 -14.85 12.39 -6.25
N GLY A 486 -14.13 11.54 -6.99
CA GLY A 486 -14.55 11.02 -8.28
C GLY A 486 -15.75 10.06 -8.21
N ALA A 487 -16.01 9.38 -7.09
CA ALA A 487 -17.12 8.43 -6.98
C ALA A 487 -18.51 9.09 -6.85
N VAL A 488 -18.57 10.39 -6.59
CA VAL A 488 -19.81 11.10 -6.23
C VAL A 488 -20.80 11.23 -7.41
N ALA A 489 -20.42 10.87 -8.63
CA ALA A 489 -21.31 10.96 -9.80
C ALA A 489 -22.43 9.89 -9.83
N VAL A 490 -22.36 8.82 -9.04
CA VAL A 490 -23.36 7.72 -9.10
C VAL A 490 -24.49 7.88 -8.05
N ALA A 491 -24.29 8.74 -7.04
CA ALA A 491 -25.19 8.87 -5.91
C ALA A 491 -26.05 10.14 -6.00
N LYS A 492 -26.94 10.22 -7.00
CA LYS A 492 -28.21 10.99 -6.94
C LYS A 492 -29.02 10.78 -8.24
N PRO A 493 -30.19 10.10 -8.20
CA PRO A 493 -31.31 10.49 -9.05
C PRO A 493 -31.89 11.84 -8.61
#